data_AF-A0A925KNQ7-F1
#
_entry.id   AF-A0A925KNQ7-F1
#
_cell.length_a   1.000
_cell.length_b   1.000
_cell.length_c   1.000
_cell.angle_alpha   90.00
_cell.angle_beta   90.00
_cell.angle_gamma   90.00
#
_symmetry.space_group_name_H-M   'P 1'
#
loop_
_entity.id
_entity.type
_entity.pdbx_description
1 polymer ?
#
loop_
_entity_poly.entity_id
_entity_poly.type
_entity_poly.pdbx_seq_one_letter_code
_entity_poly.pdbx_strand_id
1 'polypeptide(L)'
;MVSKDGSAVPLLPHHLNRWAMKHEANRFIHKDLRGFLSGELDYFLKSVVLNLDNLLAAGELRAGPNFRLLEAVKKLGTEIIDFVAQLEDFQKALFEKKKFVIETRWCLTLDRIPEAIKEQAYAAILANDRQWEAWERLYKLSSWPIDLATARTRTREFLNAYPYLMLDTSLGFDIRFVERLLAGIENLDEQTDGLIIHSENFQALNLLRER
;
A
#
# COMPACT_ATOMS: atom_id res chain seq x y z
N MET A 1 -3.24 10.16 -32.15
CA MET A 1 -3.48 10.74 -30.81
C MET A 1 -2.23 11.48 -30.40
N VAL A 2 -2.35 12.77 -30.11
CA VAL A 2 -1.22 13.71 -30.03
C VAL A 2 -0.98 14.06 -28.56
N SER A 3 0.27 13.98 -28.10
CA SER A 3 0.69 14.48 -26.78
C SER A 3 0.51 16.00 -26.68
N LYS A 4 0.56 16.58 -25.47
CA LYS A 4 0.66 18.04 -25.28
C LYS A 4 1.83 18.68 -26.05
N ASP A 5 2.84 17.88 -26.42
CA ASP A 5 4.03 18.30 -27.16
C ASP A 5 3.99 17.98 -28.67
N GLY A 6 2.83 17.65 -29.24
CA GLY A 6 2.70 17.47 -30.70
C GLY A 6 3.24 16.14 -31.26
N SER A 7 3.88 15.30 -30.44
CA SER A 7 4.41 14.00 -30.86
C SER A 7 3.37 12.87 -30.76
N ALA A 8 3.45 11.91 -31.69
CA ALA A 8 2.60 10.72 -31.70
C ALA A 8 2.99 9.80 -30.54
N VAL A 9 2.09 9.60 -29.57
CA VAL A 9 2.33 8.71 -28.44
C VAL A 9 2.23 7.26 -28.92
N PRO A 10 3.24 6.41 -28.71
CA PRO A 10 3.13 4.99 -29.03
C PRO A 10 1.99 4.33 -28.23
N LEU A 11 1.28 3.39 -28.85
CA LEU A 11 0.07 2.76 -28.28
C LEU A 11 0.30 2.13 -26.91
N LEU A 12 1.44 1.45 -26.71
CA LEU A 12 1.75 0.76 -25.46
C LEU A 12 1.91 1.73 -24.27
N PRO A 13 2.78 2.76 -24.31
CA PRO A 13 2.84 3.81 -23.29
C PRO A 13 1.48 4.47 -23.00
N HIS A 14 0.66 4.70 -24.02
CA HIS A 14 -0.67 5.28 -23.82
C HIS A 14 -1.58 4.37 -22.98
N HIS A 15 -1.65 3.08 -23.30
CA HIS A 15 -2.44 2.12 -22.54
C HIS A 15 -1.86 1.88 -21.14
N LEU A 16 -0.53 1.88 -20.99
CA LEU A 16 0.14 1.73 -19.71
C LEU A 16 -0.14 2.92 -18.78
N ASN A 17 0.01 4.15 -19.29
CA ASN A 17 -0.29 5.35 -18.52
C ASN A 17 -1.78 5.45 -18.18
N ARG A 18 -2.67 5.08 -19.10
CA ARG A 18 -4.11 5.02 -18.82
C ARG A 18 -4.42 3.99 -17.75
N TRP A 19 -3.75 2.83 -17.77
CA TRP A 19 -3.89 1.82 -16.74
C TRP A 19 -3.36 2.35 -15.40
N ALA A 20 -2.15 2.92 -15.35
CA ALA A 20 -1.55 3.49 -14.14
C ALA A 20 -2.42 4.58 -13.51
N MET A 21 -2.87 5.57 -14.29
CA MET A 21 -3.76 6.65 -13.82
C MET A 21 -5.09 6.12 -13.25
N LYS A 22 -5.60 5.01 -13.80
CA LYS A 22 -6.83 4.37 -13.28
C LYS A 22 -6.64 3.69 -11.93
N HIS A 23 -5.41 3.27 -11.62
CA HIS A 23 -5.06 2.58 -10.38
C HIS A 23 -4.42 3.50 -9.34
N GLU A 24 -3.88 4.65 -9.76
CA GLU A 24 -3.38 5.73 -8.88
C GLU A 24 -4.48 6.71 -8.43
N ALA A 25 -5.62 6.74 -9.11
CA ALA A 25 -6.75 7.56 -8.69
C ALA A 25 -7.34 7.07 -7.36
N ASN A 26 -7.62 8.01 -6.45
CA ASN A 26 -8.31 7.72 -5.20
C ASN A 26 -9.66 7.07 -5.48
N ARG A 27 -9.81 5.80 -5.06
CA ARG A 27 -11.07 5.06 -5.18
C ARG A 27 -11.78 5.09 -3.83
N PHE A 28 -12.98 5.63 -3.81
CA PHE A 28 -13.86 5.55 -2.65
C PHE A 28 -14.70 4.28 -2.80
N ILE A 29 -14.61 3.40 -1.80
CA ILE A 29 -15.46 2.22 -1.71
C ILE A 29 -16.50 2.47 -0.64
N HIS A 30 -17.78 2.43 -1.00
CA HIS A 30 -18.87 2.62 -0.07
C HIS A 30 -19.13 1.35 0.74
N LYS A 31 -19.38 1.49 2.05
CA LYS A 31 -19.58 0.34 2.95
C LYS A 31 -20.86 -0.43 2.67
N ASP A 32 -21.93 0.30 2.32
CA ASP A 32 -23.27 -0.20 1.95
C ASP A 32 -23.88 0.68 0.85
N LEU A 33 -23.44 0.49 -0.40
CA LEU A 33 -23.88 1.33 -1.52
C LEU A 33 -25.36 1.13 -1.85
N ARG A 34 -25.84 -0.11 -1.70
CA ARG A 34 -27.22 -0.49 -1.95
C ARG A 34 -28.17 0.30 -1.07
N GLY A 35 -27.97 0.25 0.25
CA GLY A 35 -28.81 0.97 1.21
C GLY A 35 -28.84 2.48 0.94
N PHE A 36 -27.68 3.06 0.63
CA PHE A 36 -27.55 4.47 0.28
C PHE A 36 -28.37 4.84 -0.97
N LEU A 37 -28.12 4.16 -2.10
CA LEU A 37 -28.80 4.50 -3.35
C LEU A 37 -30.29 4.18 -3.33
N SER A 38 -30.72 3.13 -2.62
CA SER A 38 -32.14 2.83 -2.43
C SER A 38 -32.84 3.96 -1.65
N GLY A 39 -32.20 4.50 -0.62
CA GLY A 39 -32.70 5.67 0.11
C GLY A 39 -32.80 6.92 -0.78
N GLU A 40 -31.77 7.20 -1.57
CA GLU A 40 -31.76 8.32 -2.51
C GLU A 40 -32.82 8.18 -3.62
N LEU A 41 -33.01 6.96 -4.14
CA LEU A 41 -34.07 6.68 -5.12
C LEU A 41 -35.46 6.93 -4.52
N ASP A 42 -35.71 6.46 -3.30
CA ASP A 42 -36.97 6.70 -2.60
C ASP A 42 -37.20 8.19 -2.33
N TYR A 43 -36.15 8.94 -1.98
CA TYR A 43 -36.23 10.40 -1.82
C TYR A 43 -36.52 11.11 -3.15
N PHE A 44 -35.85 10.71 -4.24
CA PHE A 44 -36.07 11.24 -5.58
C PHE A 44 -37.50 10.99 -6.07
N LEU A 45 -38.01 9.77 -5.90
CA LEU A 45 -39.38 9.42 -6.27
C LEU A 45 -40.41 10.28 -5.51
N LYS A 46 -40.18 10.53 -4.22
CA LYS A 46 -41.07 11.35 -3.38
C LYS A 46 -40.99 12.84 -3.73
N SER A 47 -39.80 13.38 -3.92
CA SER A 47 -39.57 14.81 -4.09
C SER A 47 -39.82 15.29 -5.52
N VAL A 48 -39.40 14.53 -6.52
CA VAL A 48 -39.43 14.94 -7.93
C VAL A 48 -40.62 14.34 -8.67
N VAL A 49 -40.86 13.03 -8.52
CA VAL A 49 -41.90 12.33 -9.30
C VAL A 49 -43.30 12.51 -8.69
N LEU A 50 -43.41 12.44 -7.36
CA LEU A 50 -44.69 12.54 -6.63
C LEU A 50 -45.01 13.94 -6.07
N ASN A 51 -44.34 15.00 -6.55
CA ASN A 51 -44.53 16.34 -5.99
C ASN A 51 -46.03 16.72 -5.89
N LEU A 52 -46.45 17.17 -4.69
CA LEU A 52 -47.82 17.60 -4.37
C LEU A 52 -48.33 18.65 -5.37
N ASP A 53 -47.49 19.57 -5.81
CA ASP A 53 -47.86 20.59 -6.81
C ASP A 53 -48.24 19.94 -8.14
N ASN A 54 -47.51 18.91 -8.57
CA ASN A 54 -47.83 18.15 -9.78
C ASN A 54 -49.14 17.37 -9.62
N LEU A 55 -49.43 16.87 -8.42
CA LEU A 55 -50.62 16.06 -8.14
C LEU A 55 -51.88 16.95 -8.07
N LEU A 56 -51.77 18.13 -7.46
CA LEU A 56 -52.82 19.15 -7.43
C LEU A 56 -53.09 19.77 -8.81
N ALA A 57 -52.04 20.02 -9.60
CA ALA A 57 -52.17 20.58 -10.95
C ALA A 57 -52.71 19.57 -11.99
N ALA A 58 -52.46 18.26 -11.78
CA ALA A 58 -52.85 17.21 -12.72
C ALA A 58 -54.35 16.83 -12.64
N GLY A 59 -55.00 17.02 -11.49
CA GLY A 59 -56.37 16.53 -11.23
C GLY A 59 -56.47 14.99 -11.20
N GLU A 60 -57.59 14.44 -10.71
CA GLU A 60 -57.80 12.98 -10.53
C GLU A 60 -57.52 12.16 -11.81
N LEU A 61 -57.78 12.72 -12.99
CA LEU A 61 -57.65 12.05 -14.30
C LEU A 61 -56.21 11.78 -14.76
N ARG A 62 -55.21 12.50 -14.23
CA ARG A 62 -53.79 12.33 -14.64
C ARG A 62 -52.89 11.71 -13.56
N ALA A 63 -53.47 11.26 -12.44
CA ALA A 63 -52.73 10.52 -11.43
C ALA A 63 -52.20 9.17 -11.96
N GLY A 64 -52.98 8.46 -12.78
CA GLY A 64 -52.62 7.13 -13.32
C GLY A 64 -51.30 7.08 -14.12
N PRO A 65 -51.05 7.98 -15.09
CA PRO A 65 -49.78 8.08 -15.81
C PRO A 65 -48.56 8.32 -14.90
N ASN A 66 -48.71 9.14 -13.85
CA ASN A 66 -47.63 9.42 -12.90
C ASN A 66 -47.28 8.20 -12.04
N PHE A 67 -48.27 7.39 -11.66
CA PHE A 67 -48.02 6.13 -10.96
C PHE A 67 -47.29 5.11 -11.85
N ARG A 68 -47.64 5.00 -13.13
CA ARG A 68 -46.92 4.13 -14.07
C ARG A 68 -45.48 4.56 -14.29
N LEU A 69 -45.23 5.87 -14.39
CA LEU A 69 -43.87 6.40 -14.47
C LEU A 69 -43.10 6.09 -13.19
N LEU A 70 -43.69 6.30 -12.02
CA LEU A 70 -43.07 5.98 -10.74
C LEU A 70 -42.72 4.50 -10.63
N GLU A 71 -43.62 3.61 -11.02
CA GLU A 71 -43.37 2.16 -11.02
C GLU A 71 -42.24 1.79 -11.97
N ALA A 72 -42.22 2.36 -13.18
CA ALA A 72 -41.17 2.14 -14.16
C ALA A 72 -39.80 2.64 -13.67
N VAL A 73 -39.73 3.86 -13.13
CA VAL A 73 -38.49 4.45 -12.58
C VAL A 73 -38.02 3.69 -11.37
N LYS A 74 -38.92 3.30 -10.45
CA LYS A 74 -38.57 2.51 -9.28
C LYS A 74 -37.99 1.16 -9.68
N LYS A 75 -38.63 0.47 -10.63
CA LYS A 75 -38.17 -0.84 -11.11
C LYS A 75 -36.79 -0.73 -11.77
N LEU A 76 -36.64 0.17 -12.74
CA LEU A 76 -35.37 0.36 -13.44
C LEU A 76 -34.26 0.85 -12.49
N GLY A 77 -34.58 1.80 -11.61
CA GLY A 77 -33.65 2.30 -10.61
C GLY A 77 -33.17 1.20 -9.67
N THR A 78 -34.07 0.33 -9.21
CA THR A 78 -33.70 -0.80 -8.36
C THR A 78 -32.78 -1.78 -9.10
N GLU A 79 -33.08 -2.12 -10.36
CA GLU A 79 -32.22 -3.01 -11.17
C GLU A 79 -30.82 -2.42 -11.38
N ILE A 80 -30.72 -1.10 -11.66
CA ILE A 80 -29.43 -0.40 -11.79
C ILE A 80 -28.68 -0.40 -10.46
N ILE A 81 -29.36 -0.08 -9.35
CA ILE A 81 -28.77 -0.08 -8.00
C ILE A 81 -28.24 -1.47 -7.65
N ASP A 82 -29.01 -2.52 -7.94
CA ASP A 82 -28.61 -3.90 -7.68
C ASP A 82 -27.33 -4.26 -8.42
N PHE A 83 -27.21 -3.84 -9.68
CA PHE A 83 -26.02 -4.06 -10.48
C PHE A 83 -24.81 -3.30 -9.96
N VAL A 84 -24.96 -2.00 -9.67
CA VAL A 84 -23.86 -1.16 -9.19
C VAL A 84 -23.43 -1.60 -7.78
N ALA A 85 -24.36 -1.94 -6.90
CA ALA A 85 -24.07 -2.46 -5.57
C ALA A 85 -23.27 -3.78 -5.63
N GLN A 86 -23.62 -4.70 -6.54
CA GLN A 86 -22.86 -5.94 -6.71
C GLN A 86 -21.41 -5.67 -7.13
N LEU A 87 -21.19 -4.73 -8.05
CA LEU A 87 -19.84 -4.33 -8.46
C LEU A 87 -19.06 -3.73 -7.29
N GLU A 88 -19.73 -2.91 -6.48
CA GLU A 88 -19.12 -2.29 -5.30
C GLU A 88 -18.77 -3.32 -4.23
N ASP A 89 -19.66 -4.26 -3.93
CA ASP A 89 -19.43 -5.35 -2.98
C ASP A 89 -18.25 -6.22 -3.44
N PHE A 90 -18.12 -6.47 -4.74
CA PHE A 90 -16.96 -7.15 -5.30
C PHE A 90 -15.67 -6.35 -5.11
N GLN A 91 -15.71 -5.04 -5.36
CA GLN A 91 -14.57 -4.16 -5.13
C GLN A 91 -14.17 -4.09 -3.66
N LYS A 92 -15.16 -4.06 -2.75
CA LYS A 92 -14.97 -4.12 -1.30
C LYS A 92 -14.33 -5.43 -0.88
N ALA A 93 -14.81 -6.57 -1.38
CA ALA A 93 -14.23 -7.87 -1.10
C ALA A 93 -12.76 -7.97 -1.59
N LEU A 94 -12.45 -7.42 -2.76
CA LEU A 94 -11.07 -7.33 -3.25
C LEU A 94 -10.19 -6.42 -2.39
N PHE A 95 -10.75 -5.32 -1.86
CA PHE A 95 -10.04 -4.38 -1.01
C PHE A 95 -9.78 -4.95 0.39
N GLU A 96 -10.76 -5.65 0.96
CA GLU A 96 -10.67 -6.30 2.26
C GLU A 96 -9.83 -7.59 2.22
N LYS A 97 -9.56 -8.13 1.02
CA LYS A 97 -8.67 -9.28 0.87
C LYS A 97 -7.28 -8.95 1.40
N LYS A 98 -6.85 -9.74 2.39
CA LYS A 98 -5.50 -9.65 2.98
C LYS A 98 -4.45 -9.66 1.87
N LYS A 99 -3.62 -8.62 1.84
CA LYS A 99 -2.49 -8.56 0.92
C LYS A 99 -1.38 -9.51 1.37
N PHE A 100 -0.69 -10.10 0.39
CA PHE A 100 0.47 -10.93 0.63
C PHE A 100 1.69 -10.07 0.97
N VAL A 101 2.55 -10.58 1.85
CA VAL A 101 3.87 -9.99 2.08
C VAL A 101 4.72 -10.27 0.84
N ILE A 102 5.17 -9.22 0.18
CA ILE A 102 5.98 -9.33 -1.04
C ILE A 102 7.45 -9.54 -0.68
N GLU A 103 7.92 -8.87 0.37
CA GLU A 103 9.33 -8.87 0.75
C GLU A 103 9.48 -8.63 2.26
N THR A 104 10.41 -9.36 2.86
CA THR A 104 10.81 -9.21 4.26
C THR A 104 12.29 -8.89 4.30
N ARG A 105 12.66 -7.84 5.03
CA ARG A 105 14.05 -7.41 5.19
C ARG A 105 14.33 -7.15 6.67
N TRP A 106 15.60 -7.23 7.03
CA TRP A 106 16.02 -7.16 8.41
C TRP A 106 17.07 -6.08 8.60
N CYS A 107 16.95 -5.38 9.73
CA CYS A 107 17.96 -4.46 10.21
C CYS A 107 18.45 -5.01 11.55
N LEU A 108 19.74 -5.30 11.67
CA LEU A 108 20.35 -5.86 12.89
C LEU A 108 21.66 -5.14 13.20
N THR A 109 22.04 -5.06 14.47
CA THR A 109 23.35 -4.52 14.87
C THR A 109 24.46 -5.54 14.68
N LEU A 110 25.71 -5.09 14.49
CA LEU A 110 26.84 -5.99 14.26
C LEU A 110 27.14 -6.92 15.45
N ASP A 111 26.80 -6.52 16.69
CA ASP A 111 26.96 -7.36 17.89
C ASP A 111 26.07 -8.61 17.87
N ARG A 112 24.95 -8.58 17.14
CA ARG A 112 24.00 -9.69 17.03
C ARG A 112 24.36 -10.70 15.93
N ILE A 113 25.44 -10.46 15.21
CA ILE A 113 25.90 -11.38 14.16
C ILE A 113 26.53 -12.62 14.83
N PRO A 114 26.06 -13.84 14.50
CA PRO A 114 26.64 -15.06 15.07
C PRO A 114 28.12 -15.20 14.74
N GLU A 115 28.94 -15.59 15.73
CA GLU A 115 30.40 -15.74 15.57
C GLU A 115 30.78 -16.69 14.42
N ALA A 116 29.97 -17.72 14.14
CA ALA A 116 30.18 -18.66 13.05
C ALA A 116 30.17 -18.02 11.65
N ILE A 117 29.44 -16.91 11.47
CA ILE A 117 29.25 -16.23 10.16
C ILE A 117 29.92 -14.85 10.16
N LYS A 118 30.34 -14.35 11.32
CA LYS A 118 30.91 -13.00 11.51
C LYS A 118 32.02 -12.65 10.52
N GLU A 119 32.95 -13.57 10.27
CA GLU A 119 34.02 -13.39 9.27
C GLU A 119 33.49 -13.17 7.85
N GLN A 120 32.50 -13.97 7.43
CA GLN A 120 31.87 -13.84 6.11
C GLN A 120 31.02 -12.57 6.03
N ALA A 121 30.29 -12.25 7.10
CA ALA A 121 29.47 -11.05 7.20
C ALA A 121 30.32 -9.78 7.10
N TYR A 122 31.44 -9.72 7.82
CA TYR A 122 32.32 -8.57 7.76
C TYR A 122 32.94 -8.42 6.37
N ALA A 123 33.37 -9.51 5.73
CA ALA A 123 33.84 -9.46 4.35
C ALA A 123 32.76 -8.90 3.38
N ALA A 124 31.52 -9.35 3.53
CA ALA A 124 30.39 -8.86 2.71
C ALA A 124 30.09 -7.37 2.95
N ILE A 125 30.15 -6.91 4.20
CA ILE A 125 29.93 -5.50 4.58
C ILE A 125 31.05 -4.60 4.07
N LEU A 126 32.30 -5.03 4.18
CA LEU A 126 33.46 -4.26 3.68
C LEU A 126 33.42 -4.09 2.16
N ALA A 127 32.91 -5.08 1.43
CA ALA A 127 32.76 -5.04 -0.01
C ALA A 127 31.53 -4.23 -0.49
N ASN A 128 30.54 -3.97 0.37
CA ASN A 128 29.29 -3.33 -0.02
C ASN A 128 29.34 -1.80 0.13
N ASP A 129 29.55 -1.09 -0.98
CA ASP A 129 29.55 0.38 -1.03
C ASP A 129 28.25 1.00 -0.50
N ARG A 130 27.09 0.39 -0.80
CA ARG A 130 25.78 0.95 -0.45
C ARG A 130 25.55 1.00 1.06
N GLN A 131 26.06 0.01 1.79
CA GLN A 131 26.00 0.00 3.25
C GLN A 131 26.80 1.16 3.85
N TRP A 132 27.99 1.45 3.31
CA TRP A 132 28.83 2.55 3.75
C TRP A 132 28.21 3.92 3.44
N GLU A 133 27.61 4.08 2.26
CA GLU A 133 26.86 5.30 1.91
C GLU A 133 25.65 5.51 2.83
N ALA A 134 24.93 4.44 3.16
CA ALA A 134 23.81 4.50 4.11
C ALA A 134 24.28 4.93 5.50
N TRP A 135 25.39 4.38 6.00
CA TRP A 135 25.96 4.80 7.27
C TRP A 135 26.45 6.25 7.25
N GLU A 136 27.08 6.71 6.18
CA GLU A 136 27.47 8.11 6.05
C GLU A 136 26.25 9.04 6.06
N ARG A 137 25.17 8.66 5.38
CA ARG A 137 23.92 9.44 5.38
C ARG A 137 23.24 9.48 6.75
N LEU A 138 23.17 8.35 7.46
CA LEU A 138 22.43 8.23 8.72
C LEU A 138 23.22 8.76 9.92
N TYR A 139 24.50 8.39 9.99
CA TYR A 139 25.34 8.64 11.16
C TYR A 139 26.40 9.72 10.94
N LYS A 140 26.59 10.19 9.70
CA LYS A 140 27.63 11.15 9.33
C LYS A 140 29.00 10.70 9.87
N LEU A 141 29.41 9.48 9.51
CA LEU A 141 30.67 8.87 9.97
C LEU A 141 31.87 9.81 9.74
N SER A 142 31.85 10.62 8.68
CA SER A 142 32.88 11.65 8.42
C SER A 142 33.08 12.66 9.54
N SER A 143 32.07 12.92 10.36
CA SER A 143 32.06 13.96 11.41
C SER A 143 32.43 13.46 12.81
N TRP A 144 32.64 12.16 12.98
CA TRP A 144 32.94 11.58 14.28
C TRP A 144 34.34 11.99 14.78
N PRO A 145 34.53 12.25 16.09
CA PRO A 145 35.83 12.48 16.68
C PRO A 145 36.60 11.15 16.66
N ILE A 146 37.54 11.00 15.73
CA ILE A 146 38.33 9.77 15.60
C ILE A 146 39.62 9.93 16.39
N ASP A 147 39.73 9.24 17.52
CA ASP A 147 41.01 8.90 18.13
C ASP A 147 41.40 7.46 17.75
N LEU A 148 42.70 7.25 17.50
CA LEU A 148 43.40 6.04 17.05
C LEU A 148 43.24 5.65 15.57
N ALA A 149 44.38 5.69 14.86
CA ALA A 149 44.94 4.86 13.75
C ALA A 149 44.07 4.11 12.71
N THR A 150 42.78 3.93 12.92
CA THR A 150 41.79 3.23 12.07
C THR A 150 40.80 4.19 11.41
N ALA A 151 41.21 5.45 11.24
CA ALA A 151 40.39 6.48 10.63
C ALA A 151 40.00 6.11 9.20
N ARG A 152 38.68 5.94 8.98
CA ARG A 152 38.00 5.94 7.66
C ARG A 152 38.39 4.84 6.68
N THR A 153 39.26 3.92 7.05
CA THR A 153 39.60 2.80 6.17
C THR A 153 38.57 1.70 6.41
N ARG A 154 37.99 1.14 5.34
CA ARG A 154 37.05 0.02 5.42
C ARG A 154 37.77 -1.22 5.92
N THR A 155 37.98 -1.31 7.22
CA THR A 155 38.73 -2.40 7.85
C THR A 155 37.89 -3.11 8.90
N ARG A 156 38.35 -4.30 9.27
CA ARG A 156 37.67 -5.14 10.26
C ARG A 156 37.77 -4.55 11.65
N GLU A 157 38.88 -3.88 11.96
CA GLU A 157 39.12 -3.20 13.22
C GLU A 157 38.08 -2.10 13.44
N PHE A 158 37.66 -1.39 12.38
CA PHE A 158 36.58 -0.42 12.45
C PHE A 158 35.25 -1.08 12.83
N LEU A 159 34.86 -2.18 12.18
CA LEU A 159 33.61 -2.88 12.49
C LEU A 159 33.61 -3.42 13.94
N ASN A 160 34.76 -3.88 14.43
CA ASN A 160 34.93 -4.30 15.82
C ASN A 160 34.88 -3.13 16.82
N ALA A 161 35.38 -1.95 16.44
CA ALA A 161 35.33 -0.76 17.28
C ALA A 161 33.89 -0.21 17.43
N TYR A 162 33.04 -0.43 16.43
CA TYR A 162 31.66 0.05 16.40
C TYR A 162 30.64 -1.09 16.24
N PRO A 163 30.48 -1.95 17.26
CA PRO A 163 29.62 -3.15 17.18
C PRO A 163 28.12 -2.84 17.07
N TYR A 164 27.69 -1.63 17.44
CA TYR A 164 26.28 -1.22 17.40
C TYR A 164 25.87 -0.57 16.08
N LEU A 165 26.71 -0.64 15.04
CA LEU A 165 26.30 -0.18 13.70
C LEU A 165 25.19 -1.07 13.14
N MET A 166 24.17 -0.45 12.56
CA MET A 166 23.04 -1.17 11.96
C MET A 166 23.41 -1.71 10.57
N LEU A 167 23.43 -3.03 10.42
CA LEU A 167 23.43 -3.73 9.14
C LEU A 167 22.01 -3.76 8.57
N ASP A 168 21.85 -3.31 7.33
CA ASP A 168 20.56 -3.33 6.61
C ASP A 168 20.64 -4.34 5.45
N THR A 169 19.90 -5.45 5.56
CA THR A 169 19.93 -6.51 4.53
C THR A 169 19.30 -6.06 3.21
N SER A 170 18.59 -4.93 3.17
CA SER A 170 18.00 -4.35 1.97
C SER A 170 19.01 -3.80 0.96
N LEU A 171 20.23 -3.52 1.42
CA LEU A 171 21.24 -2.79 0.64
C LEU A 171 22.00 -3.67 -0.35
N GLY A 172 21.29 -4.59 -1.02
CA GLY A 172 21.81 -5.38 -2.14
C GLY A 172 22.75 -6.52 -1.73
N PHE A 173 22.59 -7.06 -0.52
CA PHE A 173 23.29 -8.28 -0.12
C PHE A 173 22.74 -9.51 -0.86
N ASP A 174 23.60 -10.52 -1.05
CA ASP A 174 23.18 -11.80 -1.62
C ASP A 174 22.13 -12.48 -0.73
N ILE A 175 21.06 -12.99 -1.33
CA ILE A 175 19.95 -13.61 -0.59
C ILE A 175 20.44 -14.80 0.24
N ARG A 176 21.38 -15.60 -0.27
CA ARG A 176 21.91 -16.76 0.46
C ARG A 176 22.75 -16.34 1.66
N PHE A 177 23.42 -15.19 1.57
CA PHE A 177 24.12 -14.62 2.73
C PHE A 177 23.10 -14.20 3.80
N VAL A 178 22.05 -13.49 3.42
CA VAL A 178 20.99 -13.04 4.35
C VAL A 178 20.31 -14.24 5.02
N GLU A 179 19.94 -15.27 4.25
CA GLU A 179 19.35 -16.50 4.79
C GLU A 179 20.26 -17.20 5.80
N ARG A 180 21.56 -17.34 5.49
CA ARG A 180 22.53 -17.92 6.44
C ARG A 180 22.68 -17.07 7.69
N LEU A 181 22.76 -15.75 7.54
CA LEU A 181 22.87 -14.83 8.66
C LEU A 181 21.68 -14.98 9.62
N LEU A 182 20.46 -14.98 9.08
CA LEU A 182 19.23 -15.12 9.88
C LEU A 182 19.09 -16.52 10.48
N ALA A 183 19.47 -17.58 9.76
CA ALA A 183 19.44 -18.94 10.27
C ALA A 183 20.38 -19.17 11.46
N GLY A 184 21.42 -18.34 11.59
CA GLY A 184 22.32 -18.40 12.75
C GLY A 184 21.81 -17.69 14.01
N ILE A 185 20.68 -16.98 13.93
CA ILE A 185 20.07 -16.26 15.06
C ILE A 185 18.93 -17.12 15.62
N GLU A 186 19.09 -17.60 16.85
CA GLU A 186 18.05 -18.36 17.54
C GLU A 186 16.90 -17.46 17.99
N ASN A 187 15.65 -17.94 17.92
CA ASN A 187 14.45 -17.20 18.34
C ASN A 187 14.35 -15.77 17.80
N LEU A 188 14.59 -15.60 16.49
CA LEU A 188 14.61 -14.30 15.81
C LEU A 188 13.37 -13.44 16.12
N ASP A 189 12.18 -14.03 16.13
CA ASP A 189 10.92 -13.32 16.42
C ASP A 189 10.88 -12.76 17.85
N GLU A 190 11.42 -13.47 18.84
CA GLU A 190 11.46 -13.02 20.24
C GLU A 190 12.51 -11.92 20.46
N GLN A 191 13.60 -11.95 19.69
CA GLN A 191 14.66 -10.94 19.73
C GLN A 191 14.34 -9.70 18.89
N THR A 192 13.22 -9.69 18.19
CA THR A 192 12.83 -8.58 17.31
C THR A 192 12.24 -7.44 18.15
N ASP A 193 13.02 -6.38 18.38
CA ASP A 193 12.60 -5.21 19.15
C ASP A 193 11.56 -4.33 18.41
N GLY A 194 11.50 -4.40 17.08
CA GLY A 194 10.63 -3.56 16.29
C GLY A 194 10.29 -4.14 14.92
N LEU A 195 9.05 -3.88 14.48
CA LEU A 195 8.53 -4.29 13.17
C LEU A 195 8.14 -3.04 12.38
N ILE A 196 8.75 -2.84 11.22
CA ILE A 196 8.39 -1.75 10.29
C ILE A 196 7.57 -2.35 9.15
N ILE A 197 6.36 -1.85 8.96
CA ILE A 197 5.44 -2.31 7.90
C ILE A 197 5.30 -1.20 6.87
N HIS A 198 5.77 -1.45 5.66
CA HIS A 198 5.51 -0.59 4.51
C HIS A 198 4.30 -1.11 3.74
N SER A 199 3.11 -0.65 4.11
CA SER A 199 1.84 -1.02 3.49
C SER A 199 0.84 0.14 3.60
N GLU A 200 -0.32 0.00 2.96
CA GLU A 200 -1.43 0.92 3.17
C GLU A 200 -2.03 0.72 4.58
N ASN A 201 -2.55 1.80 5.18
CA ASN A 201 -2.92 1.86 6.59
C ASN A 201 -3.92 0.77 7.02
N PHE A 202 -4.95 0.50 6.23
CA PHE A 202 -5.99 -0.48 6.54
C PHE A 202 -5.42 -1.90 6.57
N GLN A 203 -4.68 -2.30 5.53
CA GLN A 203 -3.95 -3.59 5.51
C GLN A 203 -2.93 -3.69 6.65
N ALA A 204 -2.12 -2.65 6.90
CA ALA A 204 -1.10 -2.67 7.94
C ALA A 204 -1.73 -2.90 9.32
N LEU A 205 -2.83 -2.19 9.62
CA LEU A 205 -3.59 -2.37 10.85
C LEU A 205 -4.21 -3.75 10.97
N ASN A 206 -4.76 -4.30 9.88
CA ASN A 206 -5.32 -5.66 9.89
C ASN A 206 -4.24 -6.71 10.17
N LEU A 207 -3.02 -6.55 9.62
CA LEU A 207 -1.90 -7.44 9.87
C LEU A 207 -1.45 -7.41 11.34
N LEU A 208 -1.46 -6.22 11.97
CA LEU A 208 -1.11 -6.06 13.39
C LEU A 208 -2.15 -6.65 14.34
N ARG A 209 -3.44 -6.62 13.97
CA ARG A 209 -4.55 -7.15 14.80
C ARG A 209 -4.60 -8.66 14.91
N GLU A 210 -3.93 -9.39 14.03
CA GLU A 210 -3.89 -10.86 14.03
C GLU A 210 -2.77 -11.43 14.92
N ARG A 211 -1.90 -10.60 15.49
CA ARG A 211 -1.01 -10.97 16.59
C ARG A 211 -1.72 -10.80 17.93
#